data_AF-A0A086LAQ0-F1
#
_entry.id   AF-A0A086LAQ0-F1
#
_cell.length_a   1.000
_cell.length_b   1.000
_cell.length_c   1.000
_cell.angle_alpha   90.00
_cell.angle_beta   90.00
_cell.angle_gamma   90.00
#
_symmetry.space_group_name_H-M   'P 1'
#
loop_
_entity.id
_entity.type
_entity.pdbx_description
1 polymer ?
#
loop_
_entity_poly.entity_id
_entity_poly.type
_entity_poly.pdbx_seq_one_letter_code
_entity_poly.pdbx_strand_id
1 'polypeptide(L)'
;MFRLLSALQNIDTFRKNFKFICPMNDIAFVESICCFIDAMLYNNTKENMELLRSKSPDEQKLVYEAYFVVALMWTVGGCLADDKVVNYRNQFNSWLRSASKIKFPEGGLCFDYRFDEVSCQWVPWAQDLLPYQPAPDTIFTNIVVSTVDTVRLHFVADLHVRRRKPLLLVGSSGTGKTTIIKV
;
A
#
# COMPACT_ATOMS: atom_id res chain seq x y z
N MET A 1 17.41 -4.70 2.77
CA MET A 1 17.63 -3.51 3.62
C MET A 1 18.62 -2.49 3.02
N PHE A 2 19.89 -2.82 2.75
CA PHE A 2 20.86 -1.85 2.19
C PHE A 2 20.48 -1.23 0.82
N ARG A 3 19.87 -2.00 -0.10
CA ARG A 3 19.37 -1.47 -1.40
C ARG A 3 18.10 -0.61 -1.30
N LEU A 4 17.40 -0.71 -0.17
CA LEU A 4 16.16 0.00 0.10
C LEU A 4 16.44 1.30 0.88
N LEU A 5 17.48 1.33 1.72
CA LEU A 5 18.03 2.56 2.28
C LEU A 5 18.63 3.48 1.21
N SER A 6 19.26 2.93 0.16
CA SER A 6 19.61 3.74 -1.03
C SER A 6 18.39 4.33 -1.75
N ALA A 7 17.16 3.88 -1.45
CA ALA A 7 15.95 4.53 -1.98
C ALA A 7 15.75 5.96 -1.44
N LEU A 8 16.33 6.32 -0.29
CA LEU A 8 16.36 7.70 0.18
C LEU A 8 17.30 8.58 -0.66
N GLN A 9 18.42 8.03 -1.14
CA GLN A 9 19.23 8.68 -2.21
C GLN A 9 18.50 8.70 -3.57
N ASN A 10 17.47 7.86 -3.75
CA ASN A 10 16.69 7.78 -4.98
C ASN A 10 15.49 8.75 -5.02
N ILE A 11 15.23 9.60 -4.02
CA ILE A 11 14.11 10.54 -4.11
C ILE A 11 14.22 11.42 -5.36
N ASP A 12 15.43 11.92 -5.66
CA ASP A 12 15.68 12.68 -6.89
C ASP A 12 15.56 11.81 -8.15
N THR A 13 15.98 10.55 -8.07
CA THR A 13 15.79 9.57 -9.15
C THR A 13 14.31 9.31 -9.41
N PHE A 14 13.48 9.22 -8.37
CA PHE A 14 12.04 9.06 -8.50
C PHE A 14 11.40 10.29 -9.13
N ARG A 15 11.80 11.50 -8.74
CA ARG A 15 11.32 12.74 -9.36
C ARG A 15 11.73 12.89 -10.83
N LYS A 16 12.87 12.31 -11.23
CA LYS A 16 13.33 12.29 -12.63
C LYS A 16 12.57 11.26 -13.47
N ASN A 17 12.26 10.11 -12.89
CA ASN A 17 11.67 8.98 -13.61
C ASN A 17 10.14 8.95 -13.58
N PHE A 18 9.54 9.57 -12.57
CA PHE A 18 8.10 9.51 -12.30
C PHE A 18 7.50 10.90 -12.14
N LYS A 19 6.26 11.05 -12.61
CA LYS A 19 5.44 12.23 -12.36
C LYS A 19 4.51 11.95 -11.18
N PHE A 20 4.43 12.89 -10.24
CA PHE A 20 3.58 12.79 -9.06
C PHE A 20 2.33 13.66 -9.20
N ILE A 21 1.21 13.22 -8.61
CA ILE A 21 -0.06 13.97 -8.58
C ILE A 21 0.07 15.22 -7.70
N CYS A 22 0.78 15.09 -6.58
CA CYS A 22 1.03 16.17 -5.63
C CYS A 22 2.55 16.39 -5.47
N PRO A 23 2.98 17.63 -5.20
CA PRO A 23 4.37 17.90 -4.87
C PRO A 23 4.70 17.28 -3.51
N MET A 24 5.56 16.26 -3.50
CA MET A 24 6.11 15.70 -2.27
C MET A 24 7.51 16.25 -2.02
N ASN A 25 7.70 16.87 -0.84
CA ASN A 25 9.02 17.23 -0.34
C ASN A 25 9.71 15.99 0.30
N ASP A 26 11.02 16.07 0.51
CA ASP A 26 11.82 14.92 0.98
C ASP A 26 11.35 14.45 2.36
N ILE A 27 11.02 15.40 3.24
CA ILE A 27 10.54 15.09 4.58
C ILE A 27 9.21 14.33 4.54
N ALA A 28 8.25 14.72 3.69
CA ALA A 28 6.98 14.00 3.56
C ALA A 28 7.17 12.57 3.03
N PHE A 29 8.15 12.34 2.15
CA PHE A 29 8.49 10.98 1.71
C PHE A 29 8.96 10.12 2.88
N VAL A 30 9.93 10.63 3.65
CA VAL A 30 10.48 9.91 4.80
C VAL A 30 9.39 9.69 5.85
N GLU A 31 8.63 10.72 6.20
CA GLU A 31 7.54 10.64 7.17
C GLU A 31 6.47 9.63 6.75
N SER A 32 6.11 9.59 5.47
CA SER A 32 5.12 8.63 4.96
C SER A 32 5.65 7.20 5.03
N ILE A 33 6.88 6.94 4.58
CA ILE A 33 7.50 5.60 4.66
C ILE A 33 7.59 5.15 6.12
N CYS A 34 8.06 6.03 7.01
CA CYS A 34 8.12 5.75 8.45
C CYS A 34 6.72 5.50 9.02
N CYS A 35 5.71 6.27 8.62
CA CYS A 35 4.32 6.06 9.04
C CYS A 35 3.82 4.68 8.63
N PHE A 36 4.05 4.25 7.39
CA PHE A 36 3.65 2.91 6.93
C PHE A 36 4.38 1.80 7.70
N ILE A 37 5.70 1.90 7.85
CA ILE A 37 6.51 0.89 8.55
C ILE A 37 6.11 0.83 10.02
N ASP A 38 6.00 1.97 10.70
CA ASP A 38 5.55 2.06 12.09
C ASP A 38 4.12 1.55 12.24
N ALA A 39 3.23 1.90 11.30
CA ALA A 39 1.90 1.32 11.22
C ALA A 39 2.01 -0.19 11.19
N MET A 40 2.65 -0.83 10.20
CA MET A 40 2.73 -2.30 10.07
C MET A 40 3.44 -3.00 11.24
N LEU A 41 4.55 -2.46 11.74
CA LEU A 41 5.29 -3.05 12.87
C LEU A 41 4.47 -3.07 14.17
N TYR A 42 3.70 -2.01 14.39
CA TYR A 42 2.91 -1.84 15.61
C TYR A 42 1.40 -2.00 15.34
N ASN A 43 0.96 -2.45 14.15
CA ASN A 43 -0.46 -2.46 13.80
C ASN A 43 -1.21 -3.65 14.33
N ASN A 44 -0.48 -4.56 14.92
CA ASN A 44 -1.02 -5.74 15.51
C ASN A 44 -0.46 -5.74 16.93
N THR A 45 -1.38 -5.97 17.84
CA THR A 45 -1.24 -6.39 19.23
C THR A 45 0.07 -7.14 19.54
N LYS A 46 0.37 -7.33 20.83
CA LYS A 46 1.49 -8.19 21.28
C LYS A 46 1.66 -9.46 20.41
N GLU A 47 0.55 -10.03 19.96
CA GLU A 47 0.41 -11.14 19.02
C GLU A 47 1.26 -11.06 17.74
N ASN A 48 1.43 -9.91 17.10
CA ASN A 48 2.24 -9.83 15.89
C ASN A 48 3.73 -9.75 16.15
N MET A 49 4.08 -9.01 17.19
CA MET A 49 5.45 -8.96 17.63
C MET A 49 5.87 -10.34 18.15
N GLU A 50 4.94 -11.07 18.78
CA GLU A 50 5.07 -12.48 19.15
C GLU A 50 5.13 -13.39 17.92
N LEU A 51 4.26 -13.21 16.92
CA LEU A 51 4.27 -13.96 15.66
C LEU A 51 5.62 -13.79 14.96
N LEU A 52 6.11 -12.55 14.85
CA LEU A 52 7.40 -12.24 14.25
C LEU A 52 8.54 -12.83 15.07
N ARG A 53 8.49 -12.77 16.40
CA ARG A 53 9.48 -13.41 17.29
C ARG A 53 9.47 -14.93 17.18
N SER A 54 8.31 -15.53 16.90
CA SER A 54 8.17 -16.98 16.74
C SER A 54 8.71 -17.50 15.40
N LYS A 55 8.83 -16.61 14.40
CA LYS A 55 9.36 -16.93 13.07
C LYS A 55 10.88 -17.08 13.07
N SER A 56 11.39 -17.85 12.11
CA SER A 56 12.83 -18.00 11.89
C SER A 56 13.52 -16.68 11.53
N PRO A 57 14.83 -16.52 11.77
CA PRO A 57 15.56 -15.29 11.41
C PRO A 57 15.45 -14.91 9.93
N ASP A 58 15.27 -15.88 9.03
CA ASP A 58 15.15 -15.61 7.59
C ASP A 58 13.74 -15.17 7.20
N GLU A 59 12.70 -15.73 7.82
CA GLU A 59 11.32 -15.24 7.67
C GLU A 59 11.16 -13.83 8.23
N GLN A 60 11.78 -13.52 9.38
CA GLN A 60 11.76 -12.17 9.94
C GLN A 60 12.34 -11.15 8.95
N LYS A 61 13.49 -11.47 8.32
CA LYS A 61 14.09 -10.62 7.29
C LYS A 61 13.13 -10.41 6.10
N LEU A 62 12.43 -11.45 5.69
CA LEU A 62 11.46 -11.38 4.60
C LEU A 62 10.29 -10.46 4.95
N VAL A 63 9.74 -10.56 6.17
CA VAL A 63 8.67 -9.69 6.66
C VAL A 63 9.12 -8.23 6.69
N TYR A 64 10.31 -7.93 7.23
CA TYR A 64 10.84 -6.56 7.23
C TYR A 64 11.08 -6.02 5.82
N GLU A 65 11.55 -6.85 4.89
CA GLU A 65 11.69 -6.45 3.49
C GLU A 65 10.33 -6.18 2.84
N ALA A 66 9.33 -7.00 3.13
CA ALA A 66 7.97 -6.82 2.64
C ALA A 66 7.33 -5.53 3.16
N TYR A 67 7.48 -5.20 4.44
CA TYR A 67 7.00 -3.93 5.00
C TYR A 67 7.61 -2.72 4.30
N PHE A 68 8.91 -2.77 4.01
CA PHE A 68 9.54 -1.69 3.27
C PHE A 68 8.98 -1.58 1.84
N VAL A 69 8.72 -2.71 1.17
CA VAL A 69 8.11 -2.74 -0.15
C VAL A 69 6.68 -2.18 -0.12
N VAL A 70 5.85 -2.58 0.84
CA VAL A 70 4.49 -2.03 1.03
C VAL A 70 4.54 -0.51 1.28
N ALA A 71 5.46 -0.05 2.12
CA ALA A 71 5.63 1.38 2.39
C ALA A 71 6.01 2.17 1.13
N LEU A 72 6.94 1.65 0.31
CA LEU A 72 7.29 2.27 -0.97
C LEU A 72 6.15 2.24 -1.98
N MET A 73 5.42 1.12 -2.07
CA MET A 73 4.28 0.99 -2.97
C MET A 73 3.25 2.08 -2.72
N TRP A 74 2.88 2.31 -1.46
CA TRP A 74 1.82 3.26 -1.14
C TRP A 74 2.30 4.70 -0.96
N THR A 75 3.60 4.92 -0.69
CA THR A 75 4.17 6.28 -0.64
C THR A 75 4.55 6.80 -2.03
N VAL A 76 5.30 6.03 -2.81
CA VAL A 76 5.75 6.44 -4.15
C VAL A 76 4.68 6.08 -5.16
N GLY A 77 4.36 4.79 -5.25
CA GLY A 77 3.40 4.24 -6.23
C GLY A 77 1.98 4.79 -6.09
N GLY A 78 1.55 5.08 -4.85
CA GLY A 78 0.25 5.68 -4.55
C GLY A 78 0.13 7.15 -4.99
N CYS A 79 1.24 7.86 -5.10
CA CYS A 79 1.28 9.28 -5.45
C CYS A 79 1.59 9.53 -6.94
N LEU A 80 1.75 8.48 -7.75
CA LEU A 80 2.05 8.58 -9.17
C LEU A 80 0.88 9.16 -9.97
N ALA A 81 1.19 10.07 -10.89
CA ALA A 81 0.21 10.67 -11.79
C ALA A 81 -0.37 9.62 -12.73
N ASP A 82 -1.68 9.73 -12.93
CA ASP A 82 -2.35 9.06 -14.04
C ASP A 82 -2.11 9.89 -15.31
N ASP A 83 -1.28 9.36 -16.21
CA ASP A 83 -0.89 10.03 -17.45
C ASP A 83 -1.44 9.25 -18.64
N LYS A 84 -2.03 9.97 -19.61
CA LYS A 84 -2.70 9.37 -20.76
C LYS A 84 -1.74 8.65 -21.71
N VAL A 85 -0.46 9.01 -21.68
CA VAL A 85 0.58 8.49 -22.57
C VAL A 85 1.49 7.52 -21.81
N VAL A 86 1.85 7.86 -20.58
CA VAL A 86 2.83 7.10 -19.80
C VAL A 86 2.19 6.36 -18.64
N ASN A 87 2.27 5.02 -18.66
CA ASN A 87 1.80 4.22 -17.54
C ASN A 87 2.86 4.16 -16.41
N TYR A 88 2.91 5.20 -15.58
CA TYR A 88 3.84 5.29 -14.46
C TYR A 88 3.65 4.17 -13.43
N ARG A 89 2.42 3.68 -13.23
CA ARG A 89 2.15 2.55 -12.31
C ARG A 89 2.84 1.26 -12.79
N ASN A 90 2.81 0.99 -14.10
CA ASN A 90 3.50 -0.16 -14.67
C ASN A 90 5.03 0.00 -14.64
N GLN A 91 5.54 1.20 -14.91
CA GLN A 91 6.98 1.47 -14.78
C GLN A 91 7.47 1.29 -13.34
N PHE A 92 6.72 1.79 -12.36
CA PHE A 92 7.03 1.59 -10.95
C PHE A 92 6.99 0.12 -10.56
N ASN A 93 5.99 -0.63 -11.04
CA ASN A 93 5.92 -2.08 -10.83
C ASN A 93 7.19 -2.80 -11.35
N SER A 94 7.61 -2.52 -12.58
CA SER A 94 8.84 -3.09 -13.16
C SER A 94 10.10 -2.68 -12.40
N TRP A 95 10.17 -1.41 -11.98
CA TRP A 95 11.26 -0.91 -11.16
C TRP A 95 11.30 -1.62 -9.80
N LEU A 96 10.18 -1.71 -9.09
CA LEU A 96 10.09 -2.33 -7.76
C LEU A 96 10.46 -3.82 -7.79
N ARG A 97 10.00 -4.54 -8.82
CA ARG A 97 10.32 -5.95 -9.05
C ARG A 97 11.81 -6.18 -9.36
N SER A 98 12.50 -5.21 -9.98
CA SER A 98 13.95 -5.31 -10.21
C SER A 98 14.78 -4.83 -9.00
N ALA A 99 14.26 -3.90 -8.21
CA ALA A 99 14.93 -3.34 -7.03
C ALA A 99 14.84 -4.24 -5.79
N SER A 100 13.76 -5.00 -5.64
CA SER A 100 13.53 -5.92 -4.51
C SER A 100 13.86 -7.37 -4.88
N LYS A 101 14.22 -8.20 -3.88
CA LYS A 101 14.36 -9.66 -4.08
C LYS A 101 13.04 -10.41 -3.95
N ILE A 102 11.96 -9.67 -3.71
CA ILE A 102 10.63 -10.18 -3.44
C ILE A 102 10.00 -10.68 -4.73
N LYS A 103 9.44 -11.88 -4.68
CA LYS A 103 8.68 -12.48 -5.77
C LYS A 103 7.20 -12.26 -5.50
N PHE A 104 6.60 -11.36 -6.28
CA PHE A 104 5.14 -11.31 -6.38
C PHE A 104 4.65 -12.46 -7.27
N PRO A 105 3.39 -12.91 -7.12
CA PRO A 105 2.80 -13.90 -8.01
C PRO A 105 2.85 -13.47 -9.48
N GLU A 106 2.72 -14.45 -10.37
CA GLU A 106 2.66 -14.22 -11.81
C GLU A 106 1.33 -13.54 -12.19
N GLY A 107 1.42 -12.58 -13.11
CA GLY A 107 0.32 -11.68 -13.44
C GLY A 107 0.29 -10.41 -12.57
N GLY A 108 -0.52 -9.45 -12.98
CA GLY A 108 -0.79 -8.23 -12.21
C GLY A 108 0.39 -7.28 -11.96
N LEU A 109 0.06 -6.13 -11.40
CA LEU A 109 0.99 -5.15 -10.85
C LEU A 109 1.25 -5.47 -9.37
N CYS A 110 2.34 -4.95 -8.80
CA CYS A 110 2.62 -5.05 -7.36
C CYS A 110 1.43 -4.60 -6.50
N PHE A 111 0.66 -3.60 -6.96
CA PHE A 111 -0.55 -3.10 -6.31
C PHE A 111 -1.70 -4.10 -6.21
N ASP A 112 -1.66 -5.19 -6.99
CA ASP A 112 -2.68 -6.23 -6.97
C ASP A 112 -2.50 -7.23 -5.82
N TYR A 113 -1.40 -7.11 -5.07
CA TYR A 113 -1.04 -8.02 -3.99
C TYR A 113 -0.88 -7.31 -2.65
N ARG A 114 -1.22 -8.01 -1.58
CA ARG A 114 -0.84 -7.68 -0.20
C ARG A 114 0.13 -8.72 0.34
N PHE A 115 0.88 -8.34 1.36
CA PHE A 115 1.71 -9.29 2.07
C PHE A 115 0.91 -9.95 3.20
N ASP A 116 0.88 -11.28 3.22
CA ASP A 116 0.34 -12.07 4.32
C ASP A 116 1.47 -12.49 5.25
N GLU A 117 1.45 -11.96 6.47
CA GLU A 117 2.48 -12.19 7.48
C GLU A 117 2.43 -13.60 8.06
N VAL A 118 1.25 -14.24 8.01
CA VAL A 118 1.08 -15.61 8.52
C VAL A 118 1.84 -16.58 7.62
N SER A 119 1.49 -16.59 6.32
CA SER A 119 2.15 -17.44 5.32
C SER A 119 3.51 -16.91 4.81
N CYS A 120 3.85 -15.66 5.12
CA CYS A 120 5.00 -14.95 4.55
C CYS A 120 4.97 -14.87 3.01
N GLN A 121 3.79 -14.75 2.40
CA GLN A 121 3.60 -14.72 0.95
C GLN A 121 2.86 -13.46 0.49
N TRP A 122 3.01 -13.13 -0.79
CA TRP A 122 2.20 -12.11 -1.45
C TRP A 122 0.94 -12.74 -2.01
N VAL A 123 -0.22 -12.27 -1.55
CA VAL A 123 -1.54 -12.81 -1.91
C VAL A 123 -2.38 -11.74 -2.61
N PRO A 124 -3.25 -12.11 -3.57
CA PRO A 124 -4.11 -11.14 -4.26
C PRO A 124 -5.09 -10.47 -3.31
N TRP A 125 -5.28 -9.15 -3.43
CA TRP A 125 -6.33 -8.41 -2.70
C TRP A 125 -7.74 -8.93 -2.98
N ALA A 126 -7.95 -9.59 -4.13
CA ALA A 126 -9.22 -10.19 -4.48
C ALA A 126 -9.71 -11.23 -3.46
N GLN A 127 -8.81 -11.83 -2.68
CA GLN A 127 -9.17 -12.77 -1.61
C GLN A 127 -9.83 -12.09 -0.40
N ASP A 128 -9.64 -10.77 -0.24
CA ASP A 128 -10.21 -10.00 0.86
C ASP A 128 -11.55 -9.34 0.48
N LEU A 129 -12.05 -9.58 -0.75
CA LEU A 129 -13.36 -9.11 -1.16
C LEU A 129 -14.44 -9.86 -0.39
N LEU A 130 -15.16 -9.13 0.47
CA LEU A 130 -16.38 -9.66 1.07
C LEU A 130 -17.47 -9.77 -0.01
N PRO A 131 -18.19 -10.91 -0.10
CA PRO A 131 -19.34 -11.02 -0.98
C PRO A 131 -20.36 -9.94 -0.65
N TYR A 132 -20.85 -9.24 -1.67
CA TYR A 132 -21.91 -8.27 -1.48
C TYR A 132 -23.17 -8.98 -0.95
N GLN A 133 -23.64 -8.58 0.23
CA GLN A 133 -24.90 -9.03 0.80
C GLN A 133 -25.87 -7.83 0.85
N PRO A 134 -26.87 -7.77 -0.04
CA PRO A 134 -27.88 -6.73 0.02
C PRO A 134 -28.74 -6.93 1.28
N ALA A 135 -28.72 -5.97 2.21
CA ALA A 135 -29.72 -5.96 3.27
C ALA A 135 -31.08 -5.54 2.69
N PRO A 136 -32.18 -6.20 3.08
CA PRO A 136 -33.50 -6.03 2.45
C PRO A 136 -34.06 -4.60 2.50
N ASP A 137 -33.59 -3.76 3.44
CA ASP A 137 -34.08 -2.40 3.66
C ASP A 137 -33.07 -1.30 3.26
N THR A 138 -31.98 -1.65 2.55
CA THR A 138 -30.98 -0.65 2.15
C THR A 138 -31.51 0.21 1.01
N ILE A 139 -31.64 1.52 1.26
CA ILE A 139 -31.93 2.51 0.21
C ILE A 139 -30.85 2.38 -0.87
N PHE A 140 -31.25 2.26 -2.14
CA PHE A 140 -30.33 2.06 -3.28
C PHE A 140 -29.16 3.06 -3.31
N THR A 141 -29.38 4.30 -2.87
CA THR A 141 -28.35 5.35 -2.81
C THR A 141 -27.26 5.11 -1.76
N ASN A 142 -27.47 4.21 -0.82
CA ASN A 142 -26.55 3.88 0.27
C ASN A 142 -25.81 2.54 0.05
N ILE A 143 -26.06 1.86 -1.07
CA ILE A 143 -25.36 0.63 -1.41
C ILE A 143 -23.91 0.95 -1.79
N VAL A 144 -22.97 0.47 -0.98
CA VAL A 144 -21.53 0.55 -1.26
C VAL A 144 -21.04 -0.86 -1.54
N VAL A 145 -20.67 -1.14 -2.79
CA VAL A 145 -20.07 -2.43 -3.17
C VAL A 145 -18.56 -2.33 -2.94
N SER A 146 -18.04 -3.21 -2.08
CA SER A 146 -16.59 -3.32 -1.90
C SER A 146 -15.94 -3.81 -3.19
N THR A 147 -15.10 -2.97 -3.78
CA THR A 147 -14.22 -3.33 -4.90
C THR A 147 -12.79 -3.49 -4.40
N VAL A 148 -11.91 -4.06 -5.22
CA VAL A 148 -10.50 -4.24 -4.85
C VAL A 148 -9.83 -2.89 -4.56
N ASP A 149 -10.19 -1.85 -5.33
CA ASP A 149 -9.68 -0.50 -5.10
C ASP A 149 -10.17 0.09 -3.78
N THR A 150 -11.44 -0.16 -3.42
CA THR A 150 -11.98 0.22 -2.11
C THR A 150 -11.23 -0.47 -0.97
N VAL A 151 -10.98 -1.77 -1.08
CA VAL A 151 -10.23 -2.55 -0.07
C VAL A 151 -8.80 -2.00 0.11
N ARG A 152 -8.09 -1.73 -0.99
CA ARG A 152 -6.73 -1.14 -0.96
C ARG A 152 -6.72 0.24 -0.28
N LEU A 153 -7.69 1.09 -0.63
CA LEU A 153 -7.78 2.43 -0.05
C LEU A 153 -8.14 2.37 1.44
N HIS A 154 -9.03 1.47 1.84
CA HIS A 154 -9.32 1.21 3.24
C HIS A 154 -8.08 0.73 4.00
N PHE A 155 -7.31 -0.20 3.44
CA PHE A 155 -6.06 -0.65 4.05
C PHE A 155 -5.11 0.53 4.31
N VAL A 156 -4.84 1.38 3.30
CA VAL A 156 -3.96 2.54 3.45
C VAL A 156 -4.50 3.55 4.47
N ALA A 157 -5.82 3.80 4.44
CA ALA A 157 -6.48 4.70 5.36
C ALA A 157 -6.41 4.20 6.81
N ASP A 158 -6.66 2.92 7.04
CA ASP A 158 -6.62 2.28 8.35
C ASP A 158 -5.21 2.37 8.97
N LEU A 159 -4.14 2.16 8.18
CA LEU A 159 -2.76 2.36 8.65
C LEU A 159 -2.51 3.80 9.17
N HIS A 160 -3.07 4.82 8.49
CA HIS A 160 -2.92 6.23 8.87
C HIS A 160 -3.79 6.61 10.07
N VAL A 161 -5.06 6.20 10.07
CA VAL A 161 -6.04 6.49 11.13
C VAL A 161 -5.56 5.95 12.46
N ARG A 162 -5.05 4.71 12.49
CA ARG A 162 -4.53 4.10 13.72
C ARG A 162 -3.32 4.84 14.30
N ARG A 163 -2.48 5.43 13.45
CA ARG A 163 -1.36 6.28 13.87
C ARG A 163 -1.73 7.74 14.10
N ARG A 164 -3.02 8.09 13.94
CA ARG A 164 -3.52 9.47 13.99
C ARG A 164 -2.73 10.39 13.05
N LYS A 165 -2.34 9.86 11.89
CA LYS A 165 -1.62 10.60 10.85
C LYS A 165 -2.62 11.01 9.77
N PRO A 166 -2.59 12.26 9.29
CA PRO A 166 -3.47 12.71 8.23
C PRO A 166 -3.13 12.01 6.91
N LEU A 167 -4.15 11.78 6.08
CA LEU A 167 -4.03 11.22 4.73
C LEU A 167 -4.73 12.15 3.73
N LEU A 168 -4.12 12.34 2.55
CA LEU A 168 -4.72 13.08 1.44
C LEU A 168 -5.15 12.11 0.34
N LEU A 169 -6.45 12.05 0.06
CA LEU A 169 -7.00 11.30 -1.08
C LEU A 169 -7.31 12.26 -2.24
N VAL A 170 -6.59 12.11 -3.35
CA VAL A 170 -6.76 12.95 -4.55
C VAL A 170 -7.47 12.16 -5.65
N GLY A 171 -8.44 12.80 -6.32
CA GLY A 171 -9.16 12.25 -7.47
C GLY A 171 -10.30 13.14 -7.90
N SER A 172 -10.86 12.94 -9.10
CA SER A 172 -11.97 13.73 -9.65
C SER A 172 -13.22 13.70 -8.77
N SER A 173 -14.11 14.70 -8.91
CA SER A 173 -15.38 14.71 -8.16
C SER A 173 -16.23 13.48 -8.48
N GLY A 174 -16.96 12.95 -7.48
CA GLY A 174 -17.83 11.79 -7.65
C GLY A 174 -17.16 10.42 -7.55
N THR A 175 -15.86 10.31 -7.28
CA THR A 175 -15.13 9.02 -7.20
C THR A 175 -15.25 8.30 -5.85
N GLY A 176 -16.28 8.56 -5.06
CA GLY A 176 -16.54 7.84 -3.80
C GLY A 176 -15.51 8.06 -2.67
N LYS A 177 -14.54 8.97 -2.80
CA LYS A 177 -13.49 9.24 -1.78
C LYS A 177 -14.07 9.43 -0.36
N THR A 178 -15.15 10.21 -0.24
CA THR A 178 -15.81 10.49 1.04
C THR A 178 -16.53 9.25 1.59
N THR A 179 -17.06 8.39 0.72
CA THR A 179 -17.70 7.13 1.13
C THR A 179 -16.68 6.19 1.74
N ILE A 180 -15.49 6.08 1.14
CA ILE A 180 -14.41 5.21 1.62
C ILE A 180 -13.92 5.61 3.03
N ILE A 181 -13.93 6.90 3.39
CA ILE A 181 -13.46 7.34 4.71
C ILE A 181 -14.56 7.19 5.79
N LYS A 182 -15.84 7.14 5.39
CA LYS A 182 -16.98 7.13 6.33
C LYS A 182 -17.35 5.74 6.85
N VAL A 183 -16.84 4.67 6.24
CA VAL A 183 -17.13 3.27 6.61
C VAL A 183 -16.15 2.79 7.66
#